data_AF-A0A067QBQ3-F1
#
_entry.id   AF-A0A067QBQ3-F1
#
_cell.length_a   1.000
_cell.length_b   1.000
_cell.length_c   1.000
_cell.angle_alpha   90.00
_cell.angle_beta   90.00
_cell.angle_gamma   90.00
#
_symmetry.space_group_name_H-M   'P 1'
#
loop_
_entity.id
_entity.type
_entity.pdbx_description
1 polymer ?
#
loop_
_entity_poly.entity_id
_entity_poly.type
_entity_poly.pdbx_seq_one_letter_code
_entity_poly.pdbx_strand_id
1 'polypeptide(L)'
;MEHESLLRDIRRYQEQLKRWEAEKNSPHWGEPHGDGFCVAYETRYYSAILTNLPQNHNWVRACYETPMHIHGVKLDSPERCELVGSDVVGHWRVSFNEPQCRTFWSGFWDKGCSQEGSHKRRIETRLENLRREFDWWETCNTTPVQIHGVHYASPAFCYPINGWKGMLALWEIDDQSC
;
A
#
# COMPACT_ATOMS: atom_id res chain seq x y z
N MET A 1 -14.89 20.77 53.75
CA MET A 1 -15.30 20.92 52.33
C MET A 1 -14.10 21.27 51.44
N GLU A 2 -13.30 22.30 51.74
CA GLU A 2 -12.14 22.69 50.90
C GLU A 2 -11.00 21.65 50.86
N HIS A 3 -10.67 21.03 52.00
CA HIS A 3 -9.62 20.00 52.06
C HIS A 3 -9.94 18.76 51.20
N GLU A 4 -11.22 18.34 51.17
CA GLU A 4 -11.66 17.22 50.33
C GLU A 4 -11.64 17.58 48.84
N SER A 5 -11.93 18.84 48.50
CA SER A 5 -11.79 19.34 47.12
C SER A 5 -10.34 19.29 46.67
N LEU A 6 -9.41 19.78 47.49
CA LEU A 6 -7.98 19.77 47.18
C LEU A 6 -7.44 18.35 46.98
N LEU A 7 -7.84 17.39 47.83
CA LEU A 7 -7.44 15.99 47.68
C LEU A 7 -7.98 15.34 46.39
N ARG A 8 -9.18 15.71 45.92
CA ARG A 8 -9.72 15.25 44.64
C ARG A 8 -8.93 15.82 43.46
N ASP A 9 -8.56 17.10 43.52
CA ASP A 9 -7.79 17.76 42.47
C ASP A 9 -6.37 17.19 42.37
N ILE A 10 -5.70 16.96 43.51
CA ILE A 10 -4.39 16.30 43.55
C ILE A 10 -4.47 14.90 42.93
N ARG A 11 -5.51 14.11 43.27
CA ARG A 11 -5.69 12.76 42.71
C ARG A 11 -5.90 12.80 41.19
N ARG A 12 -6.76 13.69 40.71
CA ARG A 12 -7.00 13.88 39.27
C ARG A 12 -5.71 14.26 38.54
N TYR A 13 -4.92 15.17 39.11
CA TYR A 13 -3.65 15.59 38.54
C TYR A 13 -2.64 14.42 38.49
N GLN A 14 -2.52 13.64 39.56
CA GLN A 14 -1.67 12.45 39.59
C GLN A 14 -2.08 11.39 38.56
N GLU A 15 -3.39 11.17 38.37
CA GLU A 15 -3.90 10.26 37.35
C GLU A 15 -3.59 10.75 35.93
N GLN A 16 -3.71 12.06 35.68
CA GLN A 16 -3.36 12.66 34.39
C GLN A 16 -1.86 12.53 34.10
N LEU A 17 -1.00 12.81 35.08
CA LEU A 17 0.46 12.63 34.93
C LEU A 17 0.81 11.18 34.60
N LYS A 18 0.24 10.21 35.33
CA LYS A 18 0.47 8.78 35.06
C LYS A 18 0.03 8.37 33.66
N ARG A 19 -1.11 8.87 33.18
CA ARG A 19 -1.57 8.61 31.81
C ARG A 19 -0.64 9.22 30.77
N TRP A 20 -0.24 10.47 30.97
CA TRP A 20 0.68 11.16 30.08
C TRP A 20 2.06 10.47 30.01
N GLU A 21 2.59 10.03 31.15
CA GLU A 21 3.83 9.25 31.20
C GLU A 21 3.69 7.89 30.49
N ALA A 22 2.56 7.21 30.67
CA ALA A 22 2.28 5.94 30.01
C ALA A 22 2.14 6.10 28.49
N GLU A 23 1.43 7.12 28.01
CA GLU A 23 1.31 7.43 26.58
C GLU A 23 2.67 7.79 25.97
N LYS A 24 3.44 8.64 26.65
CA LYS A 24 4.78 9.04 26.19
C LYS A 24 5.74 7.85 26.08
N ASN A 25 5.63 6.90 27.00
CA ASN A 25 6.44 5.69 27.01
C ASN A 25 5.78 4.50 26.29
N SER A 26 4.65 4.72 25.60
CA SER A 26 4.00 3.66 24.85
C SER A 26 4.78 3.32 23.57
N PRO A 27 4.74 2.04 23.13
CA PRO A 27 5.30 1.65 21.86
C PRO A 27 4.68 2.45 20.72
N HIS A 28 5.53 2.99 19.86
CA HIS A 28 5.10 3.70 18.67
C HIS A 28 6.12 3.50 17.58
N TRP A 29 5.66 3.64 16.34
CA TRP A 29 6.53 3.57 15.19
C TRP A 29 7.32 4.86 15.00
N GLY A 30 8.59 4.72 14.61
CA GLY A 30 9.36 5.85 14.09
C GLY A 30 8.88 6.31 12.71
N GLU A 31 9.64 7.21 12.10
CA GLU A 31 9.32 7.76 10.78
C GLU A 31 9.27 6.64 9.72
N PRO A 32 8.17 6.52 8.95
CA PRO A 32 8.05 5.49 7.92
C PRO A 32 8.92 5.83 6.71
N HIS A 33 9.75 4.88 6.30
CA HIS A 33 10.61 4.98 5.13
C HIS A 33 10.04 4.15 3.96
N GLY A 34 9.71 4.81 2.85
CA GLY A 34 9.23 4.12 1.64
C GLY A 34 10.39 3.59 0.79
N ASP A 35 10.28 2.37 0.29
CA ASP A 35 11.28 1.69 -0.54
C ASP A 35 11.59 2.45 -1.84
N GLY A 36 12.80 2.41 -2.39
CA GLY A 36 13.15 3.21 -3.59
C GLY A 36 12.34 2.92 -4.88
N PHE A 37 11.52 1.88 -4.89
CA PHE A 37 10.80 1.37 -6.07
C PHE A 37 9.35 1.03 -5.74
N CYS A 38 8.52 1.00 -6.79
CA CYS A 38 7.12 0.62 -6.70
C CYS A 38 6.98 -0.88 -6.98
N VAL A 39 6.03 -1.52 -6.30
CA VAL A 39 5.76 -2.95 -6.46
C VAL A 39 4.52 -3.22 -7.29
N ALA A 40 3.61 -2.25 -7.42
CA ALA A 40 2.42 -2.35 -8.26
C ALA A 40 1.89 -0.94 -8.60
N TYR A 41 0.78 -0.87 -9.36
CA TYR A 41 0.07 0.39 -9.59
C TYR A 41 -0.30 1.05 -8.26
N GLU A 42 0.09 2.31 -8.08
CA GLU A 42 -0.11 3.08 -6.83
C GLU A 42 0.37 2.37 -5.57
N THR A 43 1.31 1.42 -5.67
CA THR A 43 1.69 0.57 -4.54
C THR A 43 3.18 0.55 -4.27
N ARG A 44 3.55 0.80 -3.01
CA ARG A 44 4.92 0.85 -2.50
C ARG A 44 5.01 0.26 -1.10
N TYR A 45 6.15 -0.34 -0.76
CA TYR A 45 6.42 -0.77 0.61
C TYR A 45 6.98 0.37 1.45
N TYR A 46 6.57 0.38 2.71
CA TYR A 46 7.10 1.24 3.76
C TYR A 46 7.61 0.39 4.92
N SER A 47 8.68 0.84 5.54
CA SER A 47 9.28 0.22 6.72
C SER A 47 9.44 1.23 7.84
N ALA A 48 9.28 0.80 9.10
CA ALA A 48 9.52 1.64 10.27
C ALA A 48 9.98 0.80 11.46
N ILE A 49 10.76 1.41 12.35
CA ILE A 49 11.27 0.77 13.57
C ILE A 49 10.32 1.05 14.73
N LEU A 50 9.97 0.03 15.50
CA LEU A 50 9.18 0.17 16.72
C LEU A 50 10.08 0.69 17.84
N THR A 51 9.68 1.82 18.43
CA THR A 51 10.40 2.50 19.49
C THR A 51 9.68 2.33 20.82
N ASN A 52 10.38 2.51 21.95
CA ASN A 52 9.83 2.43 23.30
C ASN A 52 9.18 1.09 23.65
N LEU A 53 9.67 -0.02 23.09
CA LEU A 53 9.22 -1.35 23.47
C LEU A 53 9.74 -1.70 24.88
N PRO A 54 8.87 -1.98 25.87
CA PRO A 54 9.32 -2.37 27.20
C PRO A 54 10.06 -3.71 27.17
N GLN A 55 11.12 -3.85 27.98
CA GLN A 55 12.02 -5.02 27.98
C GLN A 55 11.32 -6.38 28.18
N ASN A 56 10.15 -6.40 28.84
CA ASN A 56 9.38 -7.62 29.13
C ASN A 56 8.13 -7.78 28.24
N HIS A 57 7.95 -6.93 27.23
CA HIS A 57 6.82 -7.04 26.31
C HIS A 57 7.10 -8.02 25.17
N ASN A 58 6.05 -8.71 24.73
CA ASN A 58 6.11 -9.53 23.54
C ASN A 58 6.20 -8.62 22.30
N TRP A 59 7.37 -8.58 21.68
CA TRP A 59 7.64 -7.74 20.52
C TRP A 59 6.71 -8.03 19.33
N VAL A 60 6.32 -9.30 19.14
CA VAL A 60 5.40 -9.71 18.06
C VAL A 60 4.06 -9.04 18.25
N ARG A 61 3.54 -9.13 19.48
CA ARG A 61 2.26 -8.52 19.84
C ARG A 61 2.31 -7.01 19.69
N ALA A 62 3.34 -6.37 20.24
CA ALA A 62 3.52 -4.93 20.11
C ALA A 62 3.62 -4.49 18.64
N CYS A 63 4.30 -5.26 17.79
CA CYS A 63 4.40 -4.97 16.36
C CYS A 63 3.03 -4.98 15.66
N TYR A 64 2.21 -6.02 15.85
CA TYR A 64 0.92 -6.10 15.16
C TYR A 64 -0.20 -5.26 15.79
N GLU A 65 -0.09 -4.87 17.07
CA GLU A 65 -1.11 -4.07 17.76
C GLU A 65 -0.83 -2.56 17.73
N THR A 66 0.38 -2.13 17.34
CA THR A 66 0.73 -0.70 17.29
C THR A 66 0.30 -0.12 15.94
N PRO A 67 -0.62 0.86 15.90
CA PRO A 67 -1.06 1.47 14.65
C PRO A 67 -0.01 2.46 14.11
N MET A 68 0.01 2.60 12.79
CA MET A 68 0.90 3.50 12.04
C MET A 68 0.08 4.53 11.27
N HIS A 69 0.65 5.70 10.98
CA HIS A 69 0.07 6.65 10.04
C HIS A 69 1.00 6.84 8.85
N ILE A 70 0.56 6.47 7.64
CA ILE A 70 1.28 6.73 6.39
C ILE A 70 0.36 7.55 5.49
N HIS A 71 0.88 8.65 4.94
CA HIS A 71 0.11 9.59 4.10
C HIS A 71 -1.20 10.09 4.74
N GLY A 72 -1.21 10.25 6.07
CA GLY A 72 -2.39 10.68 6.83
C GLY A 72 -3.45 9.59 7.04
N VAL A 73 -3.23 8.37 6.56
CA VAL A 73 -4.13 7.22 6.77
C VAL A 73 -3.61 6.36 7.91
N LYS A 74 -4.49 6.05 8.86
CA LYS A 74 -4.19 5.12 9.95
C LYS A 74 -4.24 3.67 9.45
N LEU A 75 -3.16 2.94 9.67
CA LEU A 75 -3.02 1.51 9.39
C LEU A 75 -2.94 0.79 10.73
N ASP A 76 -3.90 -0.09 11.01
CA ASP A 76 -4.02 -0.73 12.32
C ASP A 76 -2.89 -1.74 12.59
N SER A 77 -2.33 -2.36 11.55
CA SER A 77 -1.21 -3.30 11.67
C SER A 77 -0.31 -3.30 10.43
N PRO A 78 0.99 -3.62 10.57
CA PRO A 78 1.85 -3.97 9.42
C PRO A 78 1.40 -5.26 8.74
N GLU A 79 1.83 -5.45 7.49
CA GLU A 79 1.67 -6.71 6.76
C GLU A 79 2.65 -7.78 7.26
N ARG A 80 3.87 -7.37 7.60
CA ARG A 80 4.87 -8.24 8.22
C ARG A 80 5.68 -7.52 9.29
N CYS A 81 6.15 -8.30 10.26
CA CYS A 81 7.00 -7.88 11.36
C CYS A 81 8.27 -8.71 11.38
N GLU A 82 9.42 -8.06 11.53
CA GLU A 82 10.72 -8.72 11.57
C GLU A 82 11.58 -8.19 12.71
N LEU A 83 12.42 -9.05 13.28
CA LEU A 83 13.44 -8.66 14.24
C LEU A 83 14.79 -8.58 13.52
N VAL A 84 15.28 -7.37 13.30
CA VAL A 84 16.56 -7.09 12.63
C VAL A 84 17.56 -6.64 13.68
N GLY A 85 18.44 -7.56 14.11
CA GLY A 85 19.31 -7.31 15.26
C GLY A 85 18.49 -7.17 16.55
N SER A 86 18.50 -5.97 17.15
CA SER A 86 17.67 -5.63 18.30
C SER A 86 16.36 -4.91 17.93
N ASP A 87 16.22 -4.52 16.67
CA ASP A 87 15.15 -3.61 16.24
C ASP A 87 13.97 -4.40 15.68
N VAL A 88 12.77 -4.01 16.09
CA VAL A 88 11.53 -4.57 15.55
C VAL A 88 11.12 -3.69 14.38
N VAL A 89 11.07 -4.26 13.19
CA VAL A 89 10.75 -3.56 11.94
C VAL A 89 9.38 -4.02 11.46
N GLY A 90 8.45 -3.08 11.33
CA GLY A 90 7.17 -3.29 10.66
C GLY A 90 7.28 -2.93 9.19
N HIS A 91 6.55 -3.64 8.34
CA HIS A 91 6.47 -3.35 6.91
C HIS A 91 5.02 -3.27 6.44
N TRP A 92 4.69 -2.25 5.65
CA TRP A 92 3.36 -1.99 5.12
C TRP A 92 3.40 -1.92 3.60
N ARG A 93 2.51 -2.65 2.92
CA ARG A 93 2.21 -2.43 1.50
C ARG A 93 1.15 -1.35 1.39
N VAL A 94 1.56 -0.16 0.96
CA VAL A 94 0.70 1.02 0.85
C VAL A 94 0.27 1.17 -0.60
N SER A 95 -1.03 1.07 -0.86
CA SER A 95 -1.65 1.13 -2.20
C SER A 95 -2.48 2.40 -2.43
N PHE A 96 -2.21 3.46 -1.67
CA PHE A 96 -2.94 4.73 -1.74
C PHE A 96 -1.99 5.91 -1.64
N ASN A 97 -2.35 7.02 -2.29
CA ASN A 97 -1.57 8.26 -2.28
C ASN A 97 -0.10 8.08 -2.72
N GLU A 98 0.15 7.15 -3.65
CA GLU A 98 1.46 6.86 -4.26
C GLU A 98 1.53 7.33 -5.72
N PRO A 99 1.49 8.65 -6.00
CA PRO A 99 1.44 9.16 -7.38
C PRO A 99 2.68 8.77 -8.21
N GLN A 100 3.83 8.57 -7.56
CA GLN A 100 5.06 8.07 -8.20
C GLN A 100 4.95 6.64 -8.75
N CYS A 101 4.00 5.86 -8.24
CA CYS A 101 3.75 4.48 -8.64
C CYS A 101 2.60 4.35 -9.66
N ARG A 102 2.11 5.48 -10.19
CA ARG A 102 1.08 5.48 -11.24
C ARG A 102 1.68 5.21 -12.60
N THR A 103 1.40 4.04 -13.14
CA THR A 103 1.53 3.70 -14.56
C THR A 103 0.21 3.98 -15.28
N PHE A 104 0.25 4.02 -16.61
CA PHE A 104 -0.95 4.24 -17.42
C PHE A 104 -0.83 3.55 -18.78
N TRP A 105 -1.96 3.39 -19.44
CA TRP A 105 -2.04 2.73 -20.75
C TRP A 105 -2.07 3.74 -21.89
N SER A 106 -1.28 3.47 -22.92
CA SER A 106 -1.24 4.21 -24.18
C SER A 106 -1.43 3.26 -25.36
N GLY A 107 -1.60 3.80 -26.57
CA GLY A 107 -1.63 3.02 -27.80
C GLY A 107 -2.71 1.94 -27.81
N PHE A 108 -3.98 2.34 -27.86
CA PHE A 108 -5.11 1.41 -27.92
C PHE A 108 -5.27 0.85 -29.33
N TRP A 109 -4.72 -0.33 -29.58
CA TRP A 109 -4.77 -1.01 -30.88
C TRP A 109 -5.84 -2.10 -30.87
N ASP A 110 -6.84 -1.93 -31.72
CA ASP A 110 -7.87 -2.94 -31.94
C ASP A 110 -7.27 -4.17 -32.65
N LYS A 111 -7.43 -5.35 -32.05
CA LYS A 111 -6.99 -6.65 -32.58
C LYS A 111 -8.16 -7.48 -33.12
N GLY A 112 -9.35 -6.90 -33.21
CA GLY A 112 -10.57 -7.53 -33.66
C GLY A 112 -11.19 -8.48 -32.63
N CYS A 113 -12.18 -9.25 -33.07
CA CYS A 113 -12.86 -10.24 -32.22
C CYS A 113 -11.88 -11.33 -31.73
N SER A 114 -12.11 -11.85 -30.52
CA SER A 114 -11.34 -12.99 -30.02
C SER A 114 -11.67 -14.26 -30.80
N GLN A 115 -12.97 -14.48 -31.04
CA GLN A 115 -13.54 -15.51 -31.90
C GLN A 115 -14.89 -15.04 -32.46
N GLU A 116 -15.33 -15.57 -33.60
CA GLU A 116 -16.67 -15.31 -34.14
C GLU A 116 -17.76 -15.84 -33.19
N GLY A 117 -18.73 -14.98 -32.82
CA GLY A 117 -19.81 -15.31 -31.88
C GLY A 117 -19.38 -15.29 -30.41
N SER A 118 -18.20 -14.78 -30.08
CA SER A 118 -17.71 -14.68 -28.69
C SER A 118 -18.30 -13.49 -27.94
N HIS A 119 -18.78 -12.48 -28.67
CA HIS A 119 -19.17 -11.18 -28.15
C HIS A 119 -18.02 -10.49 -27.40
N LYS A 120 -16.76 -10.81 -27.76
CA LYS A 120 -15.53 -10.27 -27.16
C LYS A 120 -14.61 -9.69 -28.21
N ARG A 121 -14.16 -8.45 -28.01
CA ARG A 121 -13.12 -7.78 -28.80
C ARG A 121 -11.83 -7.68 -28.00
N ARG A 122 -10.70 -7.81 -28.70
CA ARG A 122 -9.37 -7.70 -28.10
C ARG A 122 -8.76 -6.33 -28.39
N ILE A 123 -8.33 -5.64 -27.34
CA ILE A 123 -7.59 -4.38 -27.45
C ILE A 123 -6.20 -4.58 -26.87
N GLU A 124 -5.16 -4.25 -27.62
CA GLU A 124 -3.78 -4.24 -27.13
C GLU A 124 -3.41 -2.81 -26.71
N THR A 125 -2.71 -2.66 -25.60
CA THR A 125 -2.24 -1.37 -25.09
C THR A 125 -0.81 -1.47 -24.62
N ARG A 126 -0.09 -0.35 -24.61
CA ARG A 126 1.26 -0.24 -24.04
C ARG A 126 1.22 0.38 -22.65
N LEU A 127 1.93 -0.25 -21.72
CA LEU A 127 2.16 0.29 -20.38
C LEU A 127 3.24 1.37 -20.43
N GLU A 128 2.91 2.54 -19.93
CA GLU A 128 3.78 3.70 -19.84
C GLU A 128 4.14 4.03 -18.39
N ASN A 129 5.19 4.85 -18.24
CA ASN A 129 5.77 5.24 -16.95
C ASN A 129 6.26 4.05 -16.09
N LEU A 130 6.51 2.91 -16.73
CA LEU A 130 7.14 1.77 -16.10
C LEU A 130 8.65 2.04 -15.94
N ARG A 131 9.12 2.08 -14.69
CA ARG A 131 10.55 2.22 -14.38
C ARG A 131 11.23 0.86 -14.32
N ARG A 132 12.56 0.84 -14.49
CA ARG A 132 13.35 -0.38 -14.60
C ARG A 132 13.31 -1.22 -13.31
N GLU A 133 13.19 -0.54 -12.18
CA GLU A 133 13.21 -1.12 -10.84
C GLU A 133 11.84 -1.67 -10.41
N PHE A 134 10.78 -1.41 -11.18
CA PHE A 134 9.43 -1.85 -10.83
C PHE A 134 9.25 -3.33 -11.14
N ASP A 135 8.43 -4.00 -10.34
CA ASP A 135 7.89 -5.30 -10.72
C ASP A 135 6.92 -5.09 -11.89
N TRP A 136 7.44 -5.26 -13.11
CA TRP A 136 6.69 -5.03 -14.33
C TRP A 136 5.46 -5.92 -14.43
N TRP A 137 5.55 -7.15 -13.91
CA TRP A 137 4.48 -8.12 -13.99
C TRP A 137 3.33 -7.71 -13.09
N GLU A 138 3.63 -7.43 -11.82
CA GLU A 138 2.63 -6.98 -10.86
C GLU A 138 2.05 -5.61 -11.26
N THR A 139 2.89 -4.68 -11.71
CA THR A 139 2.45 -3.37 -12.19
C THR A 139 1.52 -3.50 -13.40
N CYS A 140 1.84 -4.36 -14.37
CA CYS A 140 0.99 -4.59 -15.54
C CYS A 140 -0.38 -5.17 -15.15
N ASN A 141 -0.43 -6.13 -14.22
CA ASN A 141 -1.68 -6.73 -13.75
C ASN A 141 -2.53 -5.81 -12.87
N THR A 142 -1.94 -4.80 -12.25
CA THR A 142 -2.65 -3.92 -11.31
C THR A 142 -2.95 -2.54 -11.87
N THR A 143 -2.43 -2.18 -13.05
CA THR A 143 -2.71 -0.88 -13.67
C THR A 143 -4.10 -0.92 -14.31
N PRO A 144 -5.07 -0.15 -13.81
CA PRO A 144 -6.42 -0.17 -14.36
C PRO A 144 -6.50 0.62 -15.67
N VAL A 145 -7.54 0.36 -16.45
CA VAL A 145 -7.87 1.13 -17.65
C VAL A 145 -9.37 1.42 -17.71
N GLN A 146 -9.74 2.49 -18.43
CA GLN A 146 -11.11 2.72 -18.86
C GLN A 146 -11.18 2.61 -20.38
N ILE A 147 -11.97 1.65 -20.87
CA ILE A 147 -12.20 1.43 -22.31
C ILE A 147 -13.69 1.59 -22.55
N HIS A 148 -14.06 2.58 -23.38
CA HIS A 148 -15.47 2.85 -23.73
C HIS A 148 -16.36 3.13 -22.50
N GLY A 149 -15.80 3.76 -21.47
CA GLY A 149 -16.51 4.08 -20.22
C GLY A 149 -16.63 2.91 -19.24
N VAL A 150 -16.11 1.73 -19.58
CA VAL A 150 -16.05 0.56 -18.69
C VAL A 150 -14.69 0.50 -18.00
N HIS A 151 -14.69 0.35 -16.68
CA HIS A 151 -13.48 0.17 -15.89
C HIS A 151 -13.03 -1.30 -15.89
N TYR A 152 -11.75 -1.52 -16.18
CA TYR A 152 -11.10 -2.82 -16.06
C TYR A 152 -9.95 -2.70 -15.08
N ALA A 153 -9.97 -3.53 -14.04
CA ALA A 153 -8.96 -3.51 -12.97
C ALA A 153 -7.62 -4.15 -13.39
N SER A 154 -7.68 -5.13 -14.30
CA SER A 154 -6.52 -5.89 -14.79
C SER A 154 -6.72 -6.28 -16.26
N PRO A 155 -5.66 -6.33 -17.06
CA PRO A 155 -5.73 -6.92 -18.40
C PRO A 155 -5.95 -8.43 -18.36
N ALA A 156 -6.33 -8.99 -19.50
CA ALA A 156 -6.42 -10.44 -19.66
C ALA A 156 -5.04 -11.09 -19.77
N PHE A 157 -4.07 -10.39 -20.37
CA PHE A 157 -2.70 -10.88 -20.53
C PHE A 157 -1.67 -9.75 -20.60
N CYS A 158 -0.48 -9.98 -20.04
CA CYS A 158 0.65 -9.05 -20.01
C CYS A 158 1.89 -9.69 -20.65
N TYR A 159 2.62 -8.96 -21.49
CA TYR A 159 3.83 -9.47 -22.15
C TYR A 159 4.84 -8.39 -22.53
N PRO A 160 6.15 -8.72 -22.50
CA PRO A 160 7.21 -7.78 -22.87
C PRO A 160 7.33 -7.57 -24.38
N ILE A 161 7.72 -6.36 -24.79
CA ILE A 161 8.16 -6.06 -26.16
C ILE A 161 9.67 -5.91 -26.19
N ASN A 162 10.36 -6.69 -27.04
CA ASN A 162 11.79 -6.54 -27.30
C ASN A 162 12.63 -6.34 -26.01
N GLY A 163 12.51 -7.29 -25.07
CA GLY A 163 13.16 -7.21 -23.77
C GLY A 163 12.46 -6.22 -22.82
N TRP A 164 13.22 -5.28 -22.25
CA TRP A 164 12.77 -4.37 -21.19
C TRP A 164 12.23 -3.03 -21.74
N LYS A 165 12.07 -2.87 -23.06
CA LYS A 165 11.76 -1.57 -23.71
C LYS A 165 10.28 -1.16 -23.66
N GLY A 166 9.42 -2.02 -23.11
CA GLY A 166 8.02 -1.74 -22.90
C GLY A 166 7.24 -3.00 -22.57
N MET A 167 6.10 -2.84 -21.92
CA MET A 167 5.15 -3.92 -21.66
C MET A 167 3.88 -3.65 -22.44
N LEU A 168 3.31 -4.69 -23.03
CA LEU A 168 1.97 -4.67 -23.60
C LEU A 168 1.02 -5.42 -22.69
N ALA A 169 -0.24 -5.01 -22.78
CA ALA A 169 -1.36 -5.73 -22.24
C ALA A 169 -2.41 -5.96 -23.30
N LEU A 170 -3.07 -7.12 -23.22
CA LEU A 170 -4.23 -7.48 -24.01
C LEU A 170 -5.46 -7.42 -23.10
N TRP A 171 -6.49 -6.71 -23.55
CA TRP A 171 -7.77 -6.57 -22.88
C TRP A 171 -8.84 -7.28 -23.69
N GLU A 172 -9.71 -8.02 -23.02
CA GLU A 172 -10.92 -8.56 -23.63
C GLU A 172 -12.11 -7.74 -23.17
N ILE A 173 -12.74 -7.03 -24.11
CA ILE A 173 -13.89 -6.17 -23.84
C ILE A 173 -15.15 -6.75 -24.46
N ASP A 174 -16.30 -6.47 -23.87
CA ASP A 174 -17.60 -6.88 -24.43
C ASP A 174 -17.91 -6.09 -25.70
N ASP A 175 -18.27 -6.80 -26.76
CA ASP A 175 -18.70 -6.23 -28.05
C ASP A 175 -19.66 -7.20 -28.75
N GLN A 176 -20.95 -6.84 -28.84
CA GLN A 176 -22.00 -7.68 -29.46
C GLN A 176 -21.89 -7.79 -30.99
N SER A 177 -20.99 -7.04 -31.63
CA SER A 177 -20.68 -7.20 -33.06
C SER A 177 -19.68 -8.33 -33.33
N CYS A 178 -19.02 -8.80 -32.26
CA CYS A 178 -18.38 -10.10 -32.18
C CYS A 178 -19.37 -11.13 -31.61
#